data_AF-A0A2V2RLX9-F1
#
_entry.id   AF-A0A2V2RLX9-F1
#
_cell.length_a   1.000
_cell.length_b   1.000
_cell.length_c   1.000
_cell.angle_alpha   90.00
_cell.angle_beta   90.00
_cell.angle_gamma   90.00
#
_symmetry.space_group_name_H-M   'P 1'
#
loop_
_entity.id
_entity.type
_entity.pdbx_description
1 polymer ?
#
loop_
_entity_poly.entity_id
_entity_poly.type
_entity_poly.pdbx_seq_one_letter_code
_entity_poly.pdbx_strand_id
1 'polypeptide(L)'
;MDKTLLKEYSNYFKLQDNNNILKFYGVIRDDQYSISLVLEYATNGNLSSYLKTHTIGWCFKAKVCRDIALGLMHCHDNNVLHFDLKPENILLDKDLVPKLADFGISKTKSQMVLDNGKAGGTINYVAPERVSGDCKMREFFYKYVLS
;
A
#
# COMPACT_ATOMS: atom_id res chain seq x y z
N MET A 1 -0.53 1.89 -23.55
CA MET A 1 -0.51 1.16 -22.28
C MET A 1 -0.59 2.18 -21.16
N ASP A 2 -1.52 2.03 -20.22
CA ASP A 2 -1.69 2.95 -19.11
C ASP A 2 -0.41 2.98 -18.25
N LYS A 3 0.18 4.17 -18.10
CA LYS A 3 1.41 4.38 -17.31
C LYS A 3 1.21 4.01 -15.84
N THR A 4 -0.02 4.14 -15.34
CA THR A 4 -0.38 3.82 -13.95
C THR A 4 -0.32 2.32 -13.72
N LEU A 5 -0.92 1.53 -14.61
CA LEU A 5 -0.93 0.07 -14.53
C LEU A 5 0.47 -0.53 -14.65
N LEU A 6 1.31 0.02 -15.54
CA LEU A 6 2.72 -0.40 -15.68
C LEU A 6 3.52 -0.16 -14.40
N LYS A 7 3.27 0.96 -13.73
CA LYS A 7 3.91 1.28 -12.45
C LYS A 7 3.45 0.34 -11.35
N GLU A 8 2.15 0.10 -11.24
CA GLU A 8 1.59 -0.83 -10.28
C GLU A 8 2.15 -2.25 -10.47
N TYR A 9 2.19 -2.73 -11.72
CA TYR A 9 2.87 -3.98 -12.09
C TYR A 9 4.32 -4.01 -11.60
N SER A 10 5.10 -2.96 -11.87
CA SER A 10 6.51 -2.90 -11.46
C SER A 10 6.69 -2.98 -9.95
N ASN A 11 5.76 -2.41 -9.19
CA ASN A 11 5.80 -2.47 -7.72
C ASN A 11 5.45 -3.86 -7.21
N TYR A 12 4.37 -4.48 -7.71
CA TYR A 12 4.04 -5.86 -7.32
C TYR A 12 5.18 -6.83 -7.63
N PHE A 13 5.84 -6.66 -8.78
CA PHE A 13 7.00 -7.47 -9.13
C PHE A 13 8.17 -7.32 -8.14
N LYS A 14 8.44 -6.10 -7.65
CA LYS A 14 9.47 -5.85 -6.63
C LYS A 14 9.11 -6.40 -5.25
N LEU A 15 7.81 -6.48 -4.95
CA LEU A 15 7.31 -6.75 -3.60
C LEU A 15 6.82 -8.20 -3.39
N GLN A 16 6.91 -9.05 -4.42
CA GLN A 16 6.34 -10.41 -4.44
C GLN A 16 6.85 -11.34 -3.31
N ASP A 17 8.02 -11.07 -2.76
CA ASP A 17 8.66 -11.92 -1.73
C ASP A 17 8.28 -11.51 -0.29
N ASN A 18 6.99 -11.30 -0.02
CA ASN A 18 6.51 -10.97 1.32
C ASN A 18 5.06 -11.41 1.57
N ASN A 19 4.80 -11.99 2.75
CA ASN A 19 3.49 -12.53 3.09
C ASN A 19 2.42 -11.46 3.41
N ASN A 20 2.82 -10.22 3.66
CA ASN A 20 1.93 -9.09 3.94
C ASN A 20 1.68 -8.21 2.72
N ILE A 21 2.14 -8.63 1.54
CA ILE A 21 1.80 -8.01 0.25
C ILE A 21 0.83 -8.94 -0.47
N LEU A 22 -0.17 -8.37 -1.13
CA LEU A 22 -1.11 -9.16 -1.94
C LEU A 22 -0.34 -9.88 -3.05
N LYS A 23 -0.44 -11.20 -3.11
CA LYS A 23 0.37 -11.99 -4.03
C LYS A 23 -0.01 -11.69 -5.48
N PHE A 24 1.01 -11.44 -6.29
CA PHE A 24 0.88 -11.14 -7.71
C PHE A 24 1.25 -12.38 -8.53
N TYR A 25 0.39 -12.77 -9.45
CA TYR A 25 0.58 -13.95 -10.30
C TYR A 25 1.02 -13.60 -11.72
N GLY A 26 0.71 -12.39 -12.20
CA GLY A 26 1.09 -11.97 -13.55
C GLY A 26 0.10 -11.00 -14.16
N VAL A 27 0.24 -10.79 -15.46
CA VAL A 27 -0.67 -9.97 -16.26
C VAL A 27 -1.34 -10.82 -17.33
N ILE A 28 -2.61 -10.54 -17.59
CA ILE A 28 -3.34 -11.10 -18.74
C ILE A 28 -3.71 -9.97 -19.69
N ARG A 29 -3.84 -10.34 -20.96
CA ARG A 29 -4.32 -9.44 -22.01
C ARG A 29 -5.57 -10.06 -22.61
N ASP A 30 -6.64 -9.28 -22.70
CA ASP A 30 -7.87 -9.73 -23.35
C ASP A 30 -7.83 -9.47 -24.87
N ASP A 31 -8.85 -9.98 -25.56
CA ASP A 31 -9.01 -9.85 -27.01
C ASP A 31 -9.22 -8.39 -27.46
N GLN A 32 -9.54 -7.49 -26.53
CA GLN A 32 -9.70 -6.04 -26.76
C GLN A 32 -8.41 -5.27 -26.46
N TYR A 33 -7.29 -5.98 -26.25
CA TYR A 33 -5.98 -5.43 -25.90
C TYR A 33 -5.91 -4.70 -24.54
N SER A 34 -6.90 -4.89 -23.67
CA SER A 34 -6.86 -4.42 -22.28
C SER A 34 -5.94 -5.33 -21.47
N ILE A 35 -5.25 -4.73 -20.49
CA ILE A 35 -4.30 -5.44 -19.64
C ILE A 35 -4.87 -5.45 -18.23
N SER A 36 -4.88 -6.64 -17.62
CA SER A 36 -5.40 -6.85 -16.27
C SER A 36 -4.35 -7.54 -15.39
N LEU A 37 -4.29 -7.15 -14.13
CA LEU A 37 -3.43 -7.81 -13.14
C LEU A 37 -4.14 -9.06 -12.61
N VAL A 38 -3.40 -10.16 -12.49
CA VAL A 38 -3.85 -11.38 -11.83
C VAL A 38 -3.26 -11.38 -10.42
N LEU A 39 -4.13 -11.27 -9.43
CA LEU A 39 -3.78 -11.12 -8.02
C LEU A 39 -4.42 -12.23 -7.19
N GLU A 40 -3.89 -12.44 -5.99
CA GLU A 40 -4.50 -13.27 -4.96
C GLU A 40 -5.91 -12.80 -4.61
N TYR A 41 -6.82 -13.76 -4.48
CA TYR A 41 -8.16 -13.51 -3.99
C TYR A 41 -8.18 -13.55 -2.46
N ALA A 42 -8.31 -12.39 -1.84
CA ALA A 42 -8.45 -12.24 -0.39
C ALA A 42 -9.90 -12.52 0.04
N THR A 43 -10.16 -13.73 0.53
CA THR A 43 -11.51 -14.26 0.76
C THR A 43 -12.33 -13.48 1.79
N ASN A 44 -11.69 -12.74 2.70
CA ASN A 44 -12.36 -11.97 3.75
C ASN A 44 -12.55 -10.49 3.38
N GLY A 45 -12.29 -10.12 2.13
CA GLY A 45 -12.45 -8.75 1.63
C GLY A 45 -11.43 -7.80 2.25
N ASN A 46 -11.79 -6.52 2.39
CA ASN A 46 -10.92 -5.50 2.98
C ASN A 46 -11.21 -5.27 4.47
N LEU A 47 -10.21 -4.75 5.18
CA LEU A 47 -10.27 -4.49 6.61
C LEU A 47 -11.38 -3.48 6.96
N SER A 48 -11.65 -2.47 6.13
CA SER A 48 -12.75 -1.51 6.35
C SER A 48 -14.11 -2.20 6.50
N SER A 49 -14.44 -3.08 5.55
CA SER A 49 -15.70 -3.85 5.54
C SER A 49 -15.71 -4.90 6.65
N TYR A 50 -14.58 -5.54 6.91
CA TYR A 50 -14.45 -6.54 7.97
C TYR A 50 -14.74 -5.94 9.36
N LEU A 51 -14.15 -4.77 9.66
CA LEU A 51 -14.33 -4.07 10.93
C LEU A 51 -15.76 -3.54 11.17
N LYS A 52 -16.53 -3.31 10.11
CA LYS A 52 -17.95 -2.91 10.22
C LYS A 52 -18.87 -4.06 10.63
N THR A 53 -18.46 -5.29 10.36
CA THR A 53 -19.29 -6.49 10.53
C THR A 53 -18.82 -7.37 11.69
N HIS A 54 -17.61 -7.16 12.20
CA HIS A 54 -17.01 -7.98 13.23
C HIS A 54 -16.47 -7.15 14.40
N THR A 55 -16.80 -7.57 15.62
CA THR A 55 -16.15 -7.06 16.83
C THR A 55 -14.83 -7.78 17.03
N ILE A 56 -13.71 -7.06 16.94
CA ILE A 56 -12.37 -7.64 17.07
C ILE A 56 -11.72 -7.31 18.42
N GLY A 57 -11.11 -8.32 19.04
CA GLY A 57 -10.34 -8.18 20.27
C GLY A 57 -8.99 -7.48 20.09
N TRP A 58 -8.42 -6.97 21.17
CA TRP A 58 -7.13 -6.28 21.17
C TRP A 58 -5.97 -7.11 20.62
N CYS A 59 -5.94 -8.41 20.91
CA CYS A 59 -4.90 -9.30 20.39
C CYS A 59 -4.90 -9.36 18.86
N PHE A 60 -6.08 -9.40 18.25
CA PHE A 60 -6.20 -9.38 16.79
C PHE A 60 -5.78 -8.03 16.20
N LYS A 61 -6.21 -6.92 16.81
CA LYS A 61 -5.76 -5.56 16.43
C LYS A 61 -4.23 -5.44 16.42
N ALA A 62 -3.59 -5.88 17.50
CA ALA A 62 -2.14 -5.84 17.63
C ALA A 62 -1.43 -6.69 16.56
N LYS A 63 -1.95 -7.90 16.28
CA LYS A 63 -1.44 -8.77 15.23
C LYS A 63 -1.54 -8.11 13.85
N VAL A 64 -2.71 -7.57 13.51
CA VAL A 64 -2.95 -6.89 12.23
C VAL A 64 -2.04 -5.66 12.07
N CYS A 65 -1.92 -4.82 13.10
CA CYS A 65 -1.02 -3.66 13.06
C CYS A 65 0.44 -4.06 12.86
N ARG A 66 0.92 -5.09 13.55
CA ARG A 66 2.28 -5.61 13.37
C ARG A 66 2.49 -6.10 11.94
N ASP A 67 1.56 -6.90 11.42
CA ASP A 67 1.67 -7.51 10.10
C ASP A 67 1.59 -6.45 8.98
N ILE A 68 0.77 -5.40 9.15
CA ILE A 68 0.78 -4.21 8.27
C ILE A 68 2.14 -3.50 8.32
N ALA A 69 2.72 -3.30 9.51
CA ALA A 69 4.01 -2.65 9.66
C ALA A 69 5.14 -3.44 8.99
N LEU A 70 5.11 -4.78 9.07
CA LEU A 70 6.05 -5.65 8.36
C LEU A 70 5.92 -5.52 6.84
N GLY A 71 4.70 -5.46 6.31
CA GLY A 71 4.46 -5.21 4.88
C GLY A 71 4.98 -3.84 4.42
N LEU A 72 4.77 -2.78 5.22
CA LEU A 72 5.29 -1.44 4.93
C LEU A 72 6.81 -1.38 4.98
N MET A 73 7.43 -2.04 5.96
CA MET A 73 8.88 -2.15 6.06
C MET A 73 9.47 -2.78 4.78
N HIS A 74 8.89 -3.91 4.34
CA HIS A 74 9.27 -4.54 3.08
C HIS A 74 9.11 -3.63 1.86
N CYS A 75 8.04 -2.82 1.83
CA CYS A 75 7.87 -1.81 0.79
C CYS A 75 9.02 -0.79 0.80
N HIS A 76 9.36 -0.26 1.97
CA HIS A 76 10.39 0.75 2.13
C HIS A 76 11.79 0.22 1.78
N ASP A 77 12.10 -1.02 2.16
CA ASP A 77 13.36 -1.70 1.83
C ASP A 77 13.54 -1.87 0.32
N ASN A 78 12.43 -2.01 -0.42
CA ASN A 78 12.40 -2.09 -1.88
C ASN A 78 12.16 -0.73 -2.57
N ASN A 79 12.34 0.38 -1.86
CA ASN A 79 12.15 1.75 -2.36
C ASN A 79 10.74 2.01 -2.95
N VAL A 80 9.72 1.42 -2.33
CA VAL A 80 8.31 1.65 -2.64
C VAL A 80 7.63 2.28 -1.43
N LEU A 81 7.09 3.49 -1.60
CA LEU A 81 6.28 4.17 -0.61
C LEU A 81 4.81 4.04 -1.03
N HIS A 82 3.96 3.41 -0.23
CA HIS A 82 2.59 3.05 -0.63
C HIS A 82 1.70 4.28 -0.93
N PHE A 83 1.80 5.34 -0.12
CA PHE A 83 1.08 6.61 -0.26
C PHE A 83 -0.45 6.61 -0.11
N ASP A 84 -1.12 5.45 -0.08
CA ASP A 84 -2.57 5.32 0.14
C ASP A 84 -2.91 4.19 1.11
N LEU A 85 -2.15 4.10 2.21
CA LEU A 85 -2.44 3.11 3.25
C LEU A 85 -3.74 3.50 3.97
N LYS A 86 -4.74 2.63 3.85
CA LYS A 86 -6.05 2.76 4.48
C LYS A 86 -6.70 1.38 4.64
N PRO A 87 -7.69 1.21 5.53
CA PRO A 87 -8.37 -0.07 5.73
C PRO A 87 -9.00 -0.67 4.46
N GLU A 88 -9.36 0.14 3.46
CA GLU A 88 -9.88 -0.33 2.18
C GLU A 88 -8.80 -1.00 1.31
N ASN A 89 -7.53 -0.61 1.48
CA ASN A 89 -6.37 -1.14 0.73
C ASN A 89 -5.61 -2.22 1.52
N ILE A 90 -6.16 -2.66 2.65
CA ILE A 90 -5.66 -3.80 3.43
C ILE A 90 -6.66 -4.93 3.24
N LEU A 91 -6.31 -5.92 2.41
CA LEU A 91 -7.13 -7.10 2.19
C LEU A 91 -6.82 -8.19 3.22
N LEU A 92 -7.78 -9.07 3.49
CA LEU A 92 -7.65 -10.15 4.45
C LEU A 92 -7.76 -11.50 3.73
N ASP A 93 -6.71 -12.30 3.79
CA ASP A 93 -6.74 -13.66 3.24
C ASP A 93 -7.59 -14.60 4.10
N LYS A 94 -7.65 -15.89 3.72
CA LYS A 94 -8.42 -16.92 4.42
C LYS A 94 -8.05 -17.09 5.89
N ASP A 95 -6.82 -16.77 6.27
CA ASP A 95 -6.29 -16.93 7.62
C ASP A 95 -6.28 -15.59 8.40
N LEU A 96 -6.99 -14.58 7.85
CA LEU A 96 -7.06 -13.20 8.35
C LEU A 96 -5.69 -12.52 8.45
N VAL A 97 -4.75 -12.91 7.59
CA VAL A 97 -3.47 -12.20 7.46
C VAL A 97 -3.70 -10.99 6.56
N PRO A 98 -3.28 -9.78 6.99
CA PRO A 98 -3.42 -8.58 6.18
C PRO A 98 -2.44 -8.61 5.00
N LYS A 99 -2.97 -8.24 3.83
CA LYS A 99 -2.27 -8.10 2.55
C LYS A 99 -2.41 -6.65 2.08
N LEU A 100 -1.30 -5.94 1.97
CA LEU A 100 -1.27 -4.60 1.37
C LEU A 100 -1.54 -4.72 -0.13
N ALA A 101 -2.44 -3.88 -0.62
CA ALA A 101 -2.88 -3.83 -2.00
C ALA A 101 -2.96 -2.38 -2.50
N ASP A 102 -3.25 -2.20 -3.79
CA ASP A 102 -3.40 -0.90 -4.45
C ASP A 102 -2.13 -0.02 -4.37
N PHE A 103 -1.20 -0.31 -5.27
CA PHE A 103 0.04 0.46 -5.41
C PHE A 103 -0.04 1.51 -6.53
N GLY A 104 -1.24 1.85 -7.01
CA GLY A 104 -1.43 2.73 -8.17
C GLY A 104 -0.82 4.13 -7.99
N ILE A 105 -0.87 4.67 -6.78
CA ILE A 105 -0.32 6.00 -6.46
C ILE A 105 1.00 5.98 -5.67
N SER A 106 1.56 4.79 -5.45
CA SER A 106 2.83 4.62 -4.72
C SER A 106 3.96 5.45 -5.33
N LYS A 107 5.01 5.76 -4.58
CA LYS A 107 6.14 6.55 -5.08
C LYS A 107 7.46 5.96 -4.63
N THR A 108 8.53 6.22 -5.37
CA THR A 108 9.89 6.01 -4.86
C THR A 108 10.30 7.20 -3.99
N LYS A 109 11.34 7.04 -3.16
CA LYS A 109 11.91 8.15 -2.38
C LYS A 109 12.31 9.33 -3.29
N SER A 110 12.92 9.05 -4.44
CA SER A 110 13.31 10.07 -5.41
C SER A 110 12.11 10.83 -6.01
N GLN A 111 11.03 10.11 -6.36
CA GLN A 111 9.80 10.75 -6.87
C GLN A 111 9.14 11.65 -5.82
N MET A 112 9.15 11.23 -4.56
CA MET A 112 8.62 12.03 -3.46
C MET A 112 9.39 13.36 -3.28
N VAL A 113 10.72 13.32 -3.40
CA VAL A 113 11.58 14.52 -3.37
C VAL A 113 11.28 15.44 -4.55
N LEU A 114 11.21 14.90 -5.78
CA LEU A 114 10.95 15.67 -7.00
C LEU A 114 9.58 16.38 -6.99
N ASP A 115 8.58 15.73 -6.41
CA ASP A 115 7.22 16.28 -6.32
C ASP A 115 7.05 17.29 -5.16
N ASN A 116 8.14 17.70 -4.50
CA ASN A 116 8.12 18.53 -3.28
C ASN A 116 7.12 18.02 -2.23
N GLY A 117 6.97 16.70 -2.10
CA GLY A 117 6.00 16.10 -1.19
C GLY A 117 4.53 16.45 -1.48
N LYS A 118 4.15 16.75 -2.74
CA LYS A 118 2.74 16.97 -3.11
C LYS A 118 1.84 15.85 -2.56
N ALA A 119 0.74 16.28 -1.94
CA ALA A 119 -0.23 15.41 -1.30
C ALA A 119 -0.89 14.49 -2.34
N GLY A 120 -1.06 13.23 -1.95
CA GLY A 120 -1.75 12.19 -2.68
C GLY A 120 -2.13 11.10 -1.68
N GLY A 121 -3.24 10.40 -1.93
CA GLY A 121 -3.84 9.47 -0.98
C GLY A 121 -5.11 10.01 -0.35
N THR A 122 -5.72 9.19 0.50
CA THR A 122 -7.04 9.44 1.07
C THR A 122 -6.95 10.38 2.27
N ILE A 123 -7.63 11.54 2.22
CA ILE A 123 -7.43 12.69 3.13
C ILE A 123 -7.41 12.35 4.63
N ASN A 124 -8.25 11.42 5.08
CA ASN A 124 -8.36 11.00 6.49
C ASN A 124 -7.16 10.17 7.00
N TYR A 125 -6.32 9.68 6.09
CA TYR A 125 -5.16 8.83 6.37
C TYR A 125 -3.84 9.47 5.94
N VAL A 126 -3.89 10.70 5.38
CA VAL A 126 -2.69 11.44 5.01
C VAL A 126 -2.09 12.09 6.25
N ALA A 127 -0.80 11.88 6.45
CA ALA A 127 -0.06 12.46 7.56
C ALA A 127 -0.08 14.02 7.50
N PRO A 128 -0.19 14.70 8.65
CA PRO A 128 -0.42 16.16 8.70
C PRO A 128 0.67 17.00 8.03
N GLU A 129 1.93 16.57 8.07
CA GLU A 129 3.05 17.21 7.38
C GLU A 129 2.89 17.21 5.86
N ARG A 130 2.15 16.24 5.30
CA ARG A 130 1.86 16.17 3.87
C ARG A 130 0.74 17.12 3.47
N VAL A 131 -0.17 17.47 4.39
CA VAL A 131 -1.27 18.42 4.15
C VAL A 131 -0.83 19.85 4.42
N SER A 132 -0.07 20.09 5.48
CA SER A 132 0.23 21.44 6.00
C SER A 132 1.17 22.28 5.13
N GLY A 133 1.83 21.71 4.12
CA GLY A 133 2.79 22.44 3.29
C GLY A 133 4.04 22.93 4.04
N ASP A 134 4.14 22.67 5.36
CA ASP A 134 5.24 23.11 6.20
C ASP A 134 6.50 22.26 5.92
N CYS A 135 7.48 22.89 5.28
CA CYS A 135 8.73 22.24 4.87
C CYS A 135 9.53 21.64 6.05
N LYS A 136 9.42 22.20 7.27
CA LYS A 136 10.21 21.72 8.42
C LYS A 136 9.74 20.38 8.95
N MET A 137 8.41 20.21 9.03
CA MET A 137 7.80 18.94 9.45
C MET A 137 8.04 17.84 8.41
N ARG A 138 8.11 18.21 7.12
CA ARG A 138 8.44 17.28 6.04
C ARG A 138 9.90 16.81 6.10
N GLU A 139 10.86 17.72 6.27
CA GLU A 139 12.30 17.36 6.44
C GLU A 139 12.54 16.39 7.61
N PHE A 140 11.82 16.57 8.72
CA PHE A 140 11.91 15.67 9.86
C PHE A 140 11.47 14.23 9.50
N PHE A 141 10.34 14.07 8.82
CA PHE A 141 9.87 12.76 8.38
C PHE A 141 10.82 12.12 7.36
N TYR A 142 11.37 12.93 6.44
CA TYR A 142 12.34 12.49 5.44
C TYR A 142 13.65 11.96 6.04
N LYS A 143 14.15 12.61 7.09
CA LYS A 143 15.47 12.32 7.65
C LYS A 143 15.46 11.16 8.64
N TYR A 144 14.32 10.87 9.28
CA TYR A 144 14.29 9.95 10.43
C TYR A 144 13.29 8.79 10.29
N VAL A 145 12.33 8.85 9.37
CA VAL A 145 11.29 7.80 9.21
C VAL A 145 11.48 6.99 7.92
N LEU A 146 12.14 7.56 6.91
CA LEU A 146 12.38 6.92 5.61
C LEU A 146 13.87 6.61 5.34
N SER A 147 14.77 6.92 6.26
CA SER A 147 16.20 6.57 6.22
C SER A 147 16.45 5.21 6.87
#